data_AF-A0A951ILR1-F1
#
_entry.id   AF-A0A951ILR1-F1
#
_cell.length_a   1.000
_cell.length_b   1.000
_cell.length_c   1.000
_cell.angle_alpha   90.00
_cell.angle_beta   90.00
_cell.angle_gamma   90.00
#
_symmetry.space_group_name_H-M   'P 1'
#
loop_
_entity.id
_entity.type
_entity.pdbx_description
1 polymer ?
#
loop_
_entity_poly.entity_id
_entity_poly.type
_entity_poly.pdbx_seq_one_letter_code
_entity_poly.pdbx_strand_id
1 'polypeptide(L)'
;MNRCSLMSAARSLSCSLVFALSFQPSLVMAQSTNDNTIFLNQAWSQEDREWYYHFSQGSAALSYDIFLNLEVPESQNLFRSDVNSERYGLIPEAASSYNPDGLPIGISKTTVTEAVKGWRVGDYAGLTCAACHEEQWNYKGKRIRIEGATSHALDLQAYVRALDEALRATLADAAKFDRLAARVGASGVGPTKNELRERMQSEAAYIHEYSTRTAATPHSWGPGRMDALTMINNRLTSILTGIDQNSSTPIAPVKPPFLWNAPQGLWTQWAGIAQDPIYRNMTETAGSYLPIDLRSKTPAEGLFQSAAHVAELERVEDQLARLAPPSWPEDVFGKIDRAKAARGKALFVELCAGCHNAWPYRWTEPNKYGKRFVIVGLTPQSYVGTDRTQFEAVRRFAITGDVRKYFPPEFKDKEVLPSEIYFLLLQDSLIETALKQLNLTEAQAAHLHGYRELPIPPPPQDVYKAAPRDGVWATAPFMHNGSVPNLYEMLIPAAQRTKKFWLGGDFDPVKVGFDTSATSGTFLMDTTLLGNSNAGHSFQEGARGYGTIGPLLTDEQRWALVEYLKSIPEQAGRVTPFGGPSQ
;
A
#
# COMPACT_ATOMS: atom_id res chain seq x y z
N MET A 1 14.53 -103.47 8.39
CA MET A 1 14.48 -103.70 9.86
C MET A 1 14.19 -102.38 10.54
N ASN A 2 13.31 -102.38 11.56
CA ASN A 2 13.00 -101.31 12.53
C ASN A 2 12.50 -99.94 11.96
N ARG A 3 11.20 -99.60 12.09
CA ARG A 3 10.53 -98.90 13.23
C ARG A 3 10.92 -97.40 13.29
N CYS A 4 10.08 -96.36 13.50
CA CYS A 4 8.62 -96.11 13.69
C CYS A 4 8.43 -94.55 13.61
N SER A 5 7.26 -93.88 13.47
CA SER A 5 5.87 -94.27 13.18
C SER A 5 4.96 -93.05 12.86
N LEU A 6 3.89 -93.30 12.08
CA LEU A 6 2.51 -92.73 12.16
C LEU A 6 2.17 -91.24 11.84
N MET A 7 1.21 -91.12 10.91
CA MET A 7 0.07 -90.15 10.81
C MET A 7 0.38 -88.64 10.71
N SER A 8 0.10 -87.94 9.59
CA SER A 8 -1.20 -87.66 8.92
C SER A 8 -2.12 -86.68 9.67
N ALA A 9 -2.19 -85.42 9.23
CA ALA A 9 -3.44 -84.74 8.82
C ALA A 9 -3.26 -83.26 8.38
N ALA A 10 -3.99 -82.90 7.32
CA ALA A 10 -4.69 -81.63 7.06
C ALA A 10 -4.06 -80.23 7.36
N ARG A 11 -3.85 -79.48 6.27
CA ARG A 11 -4.28 -78.07 6.02
C ARG A 11 -4.18 -77.03 7.17
N SER A 12 -3.15 -76.20 7.10
CA SER A 12 -3.30 -74.73 7.13
C SER A 12 -2.05 -74.06 6.52
N LEU A 13 -2.22 -73.20 5.50
CA LEU A 13 -1.13 -72.41 4.95
C LEU A 13 -0.99 -71.10 5.75
N SER A 14 0.14 -70.95 6.44
CA SER A 14 0.54 -69.66 7.03
C SER A 14 1.19 -68.79 5.96
N CYS A 15 0.41 -67.92 5.31
CA CYS A 15 0.93 -66.91 4.39
C CYS A 15 0.84 -65.51 5.03
N SER A 16 1.98 -64.99 5.49
CA SER A 16 2.10 -63.60 5.94
C SER A 16 1.92 -62.67 4.74
N LEU A 17 0.75 -62.06 4.58
CA LEU A 17 0.55 -61.02 3.58
C LEU A 17 1.16 -59.70 4.04
N VAL A 18 2.13 -59.22 3.27
CA VAL A 18 2.64 -57.85 3.33
C VAL A 18 1.53 -56.90 2.86
N PHE A 19 1.17 -55.92 3.68
CA PHE A 19 0.28 -54.83 3.25
C PHE A 19 0.99 -53.93 2.25
N ALA A 20 0.73 -54.13 0.95
CA ALA A 20 1.13 -53.21 -0.09
C ALA A 20 0.19 -51.99 -0.09
N LEU A 21 0.59 -50.92 0.61
CA LEU A 21 -0.05 -49.61 0.47
C LEU A 21 0.28 -49.03 -0.90
N SER A 22 -0.70 -49.05 -1.79
CA SER A 22 -0.63 -48.42 -3.12
C SER A 22 -0.65 -46.89 -2.99
N PHE A 23 0.52 -46.30 -2.75
CA PHE A 23 0.73 -44.87 -3.00
C PHE A 23 0.51 -44.61 -4.50
N GLN A 24 -0.63 -44.04 -4.86
CA GLN A 24 -0.70 -43.29 -6.11
C GLN A 24 0.15 -42.02 -5.93
N PRO A 25 1.12 -41.74 -6.82
CA PRO A 25 1.80 -40.46 -6.79
C PRO A 25 0.78 -39.40 -7.18
N SER A 26 0.33 -38.60 -6.20
CA SER A 26 -0.35 -37.35 -6.49
C SER A 26 0.49 -36.57 -7.49
N LEU A 27 -0.11 -36.17 -8.60
CA LEU A 27 0.49 -35.22 -9.53
C LEU A 27 0.63 -33.87 -8.80
N VAL A 28 1.76 -33.71 -8.10
CA VAL A 28 2.28 -32.41 -7.73
C VAL A 28 2.54 -31.69 -9.05
N MET A 29 1.61 -30.81 -9.42
CA MET A 29 1.83 -29.80 -10.44
C MET A 29 3.12 -29.08 -10.04
N ALA A 30 4.13 -29.15 -10.90
CA ALA A 30 5.46 -28.66 -10.59
C ALA A 30 5.38 -27.17 -10.25
N GLN A 31 5.72 -26.82 -9.00
CA GLN A 31 6.06 -25.44 -8.66
C GLN A 31 7.12 -24.95 -9.62
N SER A 32 6.99 -23.73 -10.12
CA SER A 32 8.05 -23.04 -10.83
C SER A 32 9.17 -22.68 -9.85
N THR A 33 10.02 -23.67 -9.53
CA THR A 33 11.28 -23.47 -8.80
C THR A 33 12.24 -22.67 -9.68
N ASN A 34 12.05 -21.36 -9.70
CA ASN A 34 12.87 -20.43 -10.48
C ASN A 34 12.98 -19.08 -9.75
N ASP A 35 13.08 -19.14 -8.42
CA ASP A 35 13.01 -17.96 -7.57
C ASP A 35 14.35 -17.22 -7.51
N ASN A 36 14.66 -16.55 -8.62
CA ASN A 36 15.77 -15.60 -8.79
C ASN A 36 15.52 -14.27 -8.03
N THR A 37 14.79 -14.32 -6.91
CA THR A 37 14.43 -13.16 -6.09
C THR A 37 15.54 -12.85 -5.09
N ILE A 38 16.03 -11.62 -5.16
CA ILE A 38 17.08 -11.07 -4.31
C ILE A 38 16.39 -10.14 -3.31
N PHE A 39 16.35 -10.57 -2.05
CA PHE A 39 15.93 -9.74 -0.93
C PHE A 39 17.09 -8.87 -0.46
N LEU A 40 16.83 -7.58 -0.25
CA LEU A 40 17.84 -6.67 0.27
C LEU A 40 17.98 -6.81 1.79
N ASN A 41 19.16 -6.48 2.33
CA ASN A 41 19.32 -6.35 3.77
C ASN A 41 18.74 -5.01 4.24
N GLN A 42 17.44 -5.03 4.55
CA GLN A 42 16.68 -3.92 5.13
C GLN A 42 16.41 -4.11 6.64
N ALA A 43 17.26 -4.91 7.32
CA ALA A 43 17.16 -5.25 8.75
C ALA A 43 15.91 -6.03 9.20
N TRP A 44 15.09 -6.48 8.26
CA TRP A 44 14.02 -7.45 8.49
C TRP A 44 14.51 -8.89 8.26
N SER A 45 14.03 -9.80 9.11
CA SER A 45 14.14 -11.24 8.92
C SER A 45 13.15 -11.74 7.86
N GLN A 46 13.22 -13.03 7.53
CA GLN A 46 12.22 -13.64 6.66
C GLN A 46 10.83 -13.71 7.32
N GLU A 47 10.76 -13.95 8.62
CA GLU A 47 9.51 -13.97 9.40
C GLU A 47 8.85 -12.57 9.44
N ASP A 48 9.66 -11.51 9.62
CA ASP A 48 9.19 -10.12 9.51
C ASP A 48 8.49 -9.89 8.15
N ARG A 49 9.09 -10.31 7.03
CA ARG A 49 8.51 -10.17 5.68
C ARG A 49 7.20 -10.92 5.55
N GLU A 50 7.19 -12.21 5.87
CA GLU A 50 6.02 -13.08 5.65
C GLU A 50 4.81 -12.63 6.46
N TRP A 51 5.01 -12.09 7.68
CA TRP A 51 3.94 -11.43 8.42
C TRP A 51 3.54 -10.09 7.78
N TYR A 52 4.47 -9.22 7.40
CA TYR A 52 4.15 -7.92 6.80
C TYR A 52 3.39 -8.04 5.47
N TYR A 53 3.69 -9.05 4.66
CA TYR A 53 3.00 -9.31 3.40
C TYR A 53 1.53 -9.65 3.59
N HIS A 54 1.17 -10.24 4.74
CA HIS A 54 -0.15 -10.84 4.96
C HIS A 54 -0.87 -10.49 6.29
N PHE A 55 -0.38 -9.54 7.09
CA PHE A 55 -1.12 -9.07 8.28
C PHE A 55 -2.45 -8.39 7.90
N SER A 56 -3.43 -8.44 8.81
CA SER A 56 -4.73 -7.81 8.59
C SER A 56 -4.76 -6.40 9.21
N GLN A 57 -4.99 -5.38 8.38
CA GLN A 57 -5.29 -4.02 8.84
C GLN A 57 -6.78 -3.78 9.17
N GLY A 58 -7.66 -4.77 8.94
CA GLY A 58 -9.13 -4.61 9.07
C GLY A 58 -9.86 -4.29 7.76
N SER A 59 -9.18 -4.42 6.62
CA SER A 59 -9.79 -4.29 5.28
C SER A 59 -10.73 -5.45 4.98
N ALA A 60 -11.99 -5.21 4.61
CA ALA A 60 -12.96 -6.25 4.30
C ALA A 60 -13.71 -5.93 2.99
N ALA A 61 -13.10 -6.30 1.86
CA ALA A 61 -13.61 -5.96 0.53
C ALA A 61 -14.67 -6.96 0.02
N LEU A 62 -14.41 -8.26 0.19
CA LEU A 62 -15.25 -9.35 -0.33
C LEU A 62 -15.19 -10.55 0.63
N SER A 63 -16.28 -11.30 0.83
CA SER A 63 -16.25 -12.53 1.63
C SER A 63 -15.14 -13.48 1.15
N TYR A 64 -14.36 -14.03 2.09
CA TYR A 64 -13.13 -14.76 1.79
C TYR A 64 -13.38 -16.02 0.96
N ASP A 65 -14.45 -16.77 1.27
CA ASP A 65 -14.87 -17.95 0.53
C ASP A 65 -15.32 -17.63 -0.92
N ILE A 66 -15.95 -16.49 -1.13
CA ILE A 66 -16.28 -15.99 -2.47
C ILE A 66 -14.98 -15.61 -3.21
N PHE A 67 -14.08 -14.83 -2.59
CA PHE A 67 -12.82 -14.43 -3.21
C PHE A 67 -11.95 -15.62 -3.63
N LEU A 68 -11.81 -16.63 -2.77
CA LEU A 68 -11.01 -17.83 -3.06
C LEU A 68 -11.52 -18.64 -4.27
N ASN A 69 -12.80 -18.52 -4.61
CA ASN A 69 -13.50 -19.37 -5.58
C ASN A 69 -14.08 -18.60 -6.79
N LEU A 70 -13.93 -17.28 -6.81
CA LEU A 70 -14.37 -16.40 -7.90
C LEU A 70 -13.57 -16.67 -9.18
N GLU A 71 -14.25 -16.74 -10.31
CA GLU A 71 -13.64 -16.93 -11.63
C GLU A 71 -13.54 -15.61 -12.39
N VAL A 72 -12.42 -15.37 -13.08
CA VAL A 72 -12.28 -14.20 -13.99
C VAL A 72 -13.36 -14.20 -15.08
N PRO A 73 -13.81 -13.06 -15.63
CA PRO A 73 -15.00 -12.98 -16.49
C PRO A 73 -15.12 -14.07 -17.57
N GLU A 74 -14.09 -14.23 -18.41
CA GLU A 74 -14.13 -15.05 -19.62
C GLU A 74 -13.51 -16.46 -19.51
N SER A 75 -13.17 -16.94 -18.30
CA SER A 75 -12.62 -18.30 -18.14
C SER A 75 -12.96 -18.91 -16.76
N GLN A 76 -12.57 -20.17 -16.54
CA GLN A 76 -12.69 -20.82 -15.23
C GLN A 76 -11.44 -20.63 -14.34
N ASN A 77 -10.46 -19.83 -14.77
CA ASN A 77 -9.31 -19.48 -13.92
C ASN A 77 -9.79 -18.64 -12.73
N LEU A 78 -9.27 -18.93 -11.54
CA LEU A 78 -9.60 -18.19 -10.34
C LEU A 78 -9.07 -16.75 -10.41
N PHE A 79 -9.84 -15.81 -9.88
CA PHE A 79 -9.48 -14.39 -9.84
C PHE A 79 -8.19 -14.15 -9.04
N ARG A 80 -7.96 -14.93 -7.98
CA ARG A 80 -6.73 -14.89 -7.18
C ARG A 80 -5.51 -15.59 -7.79
N SER A 81 -5.64 -16.21 -8.97
CA SER A 81 -4.53 -16.97 -9.57
C SER A 81 -3.35 -16.09 -9.92
N ASP A 82 -2.13 -16.62 -9.80
CA ASP A 82 -0.86 -15.92 -10.04
C ASP A 82 -0.88 -15.11 -11.35
N VAL A 83 -1.33 -15.73 -12.45
CA VAL A 83 -1.44 -15.12 -13.78
C VAL A 83 -2.38 -13.91 -13.80
N ASN A 84 -3.47 -13.93 -13.02
CA ASN A 84 -4.38 -12.78 -12.92
C ASN A 84 -3.86 -11.73 -11.93
N SER A 85 -3.15 -12.15 -10.87
CA SER A 85 -2.48 -11.25 -9.93
C SER A 85 -1.36 -10.44 -10.61
N GLU A 86 -0.47 -11.12 -11.35
CA GLU A 86 0.62 -10.50 -12.13
C GLU A 86 0.08 -9.52 -13.18
N ARG A 87 -1.07 -9.82 -13.81
CA ARG A 87 -1.72 -8.93 -14.78
C ARG A 87 -2.03 -7.53 -14.21
N TYR A 88 -2.31 -7.42 -12.92
CA TYR A 88 -2.57 -6.16 -12.24
C TYR A 88 -1.38 -5.69 -11.38
N GLY A 89 -0.22 -6.32 -11.50
CA GLY A 89 1.01 -5.96 -10.80
C GLY A 89 1.06 -6.32 -9.32
N LEU A 90 0.18 -7.22 -8.86
CA LEU A 90 0.35 -7.91 -7.58
C LEU A 90 1.44 -8.98 -7.72
N ILE A 91 2.17 -9.24 -6.64
CA ILE A 91 3.28 -10.19 -6.61
C ILE A 91 2.78 -11.53 -6.03
N PRO A 92 2.75 -12.64 -6.80
CA PRO A 92 2.38 -13.95 -6.27
C PRO A 92 3.43 -14.48 -5.28
N GLU A 93 2.98 -15.18 -4.25
CA GLU A 93 3.86 -15.98 -3.37
C GLU A 93 3.28 -17.36 -3.07
N ALA A 94 4.17 -18.29 -2.72
CA ALA A 94 3.79 -19.63 -2.30
C ALA A 94 3.08 -19.60 -0.94
N ALA A 95 2.29 -20.64 -0.65
CA ALA A 95 1.61 -20.74 0.63
C ALA A 95 2.60 -20.85 1.81
N SER A 96 2.30 -20.14 2.90
CA SER A 96 3.09 -20.07 4.13
C SER A 96 2.19 -20.20 5.37
N SER A 97 2.77 -20.13 6.58
CA SER A 97 2.00 -20.09 7.83
C SER A 97 1.13 -18.84 7.96
N TYR A 98 1.55 -17.71 7.38
CA TYR A 98 0.79 -16.46 7.35
C TYR A 98 -0.14 -16.37 6.13
N ASN A 99 0.10 -17.18 5.10
CA ASN A 99 -0.63 -17.19 3.84
C ASN A 99 -0.96 -18.62 3.39
N PRO A 100 -1.86 -19.35 4.08
CA PRO A 100 -2.11 -20.77 3.80
C PRO A 100 -2.76 -21.03 2.43
N ASP A 101 -3.41 -20.02 1.83
CA ASP A 101 -4.11 -20.14 0.55
C ASP A 101 -3.26 -19.75 -0.67
N GLY A 102 -2.04 -19.22 -0.47
CA GLY A 102 -1.17 -18.74 -1.55
C GLY A 102 -1.76 -17.51 -2.26
N LEU A 103 -2.14 -16.50 -1.49
CA LEU A 103 -2.58 -15.20 -1.99
C LEU A 103 -1.37 -14.37 -2.42
N PRO A 104 -1.50 -13.43 -3.38
CA PRO A 104 -0.43 -12.50 -3.65
C PRO A 104 -0.18 -11.55 -2.47
N ILE A 105 1.03 -11.02 -2.39
CA ILE A 105 1.45 -10.04 -1.37
C ILE A 105 0.46 -8.87 -1.36
N GLY A 106 0.07 -8.46 -0.15
CA GLY A 106 -0.87 -7.36 0.02
C GLY A 106 -2.34 -7.76 -0.03
N ILE A 107 -2.67 -9.04 -0.24
CA ILE A 107 -4.01 -9.58 -0.04
C ILE A 107 -4.00 -10.55 1.14
N SER A 108 -4.94 -10.34 2.07
CA SER A 108 -5.03 -11.09 3.33
C SER A 108 -6.43 -11.54 3.67
N LYS A 109 -6.49 -12.56 4.53
CA LYS A 109 -7.68 -12.89 5.29
C LYS A 109 -7.85 -11.88 6.45
N THR A 110 -8.99 -11.22 6.49
CA THR A 110 -9.41 -10.33 7.58
C THR A 110 -10.68 -10.88 8.23
N THR A 111 -10.62 -11.18 9.53
CA THR A 111 -11.81 -11.58 10.30
C THR A 111 -12.48 -10.36 10.93
N VAL A 112 -13.76 -10.17 10.61
CA VAL A 112 -14.66 -9.20 11.26
C VAL A 112 -15.41 -9.93 12.36
N THR A 113 -15.07 -9.67 13.62
CA THR A 113 -15.60 -10.39 14.80
C THR A 113 -16.94 -9.85 15.31
N GLU A 114 -17.22 -8.57 15.07
CA GLU A 114 -18.45 -7.89 15.46
C GLU A 114 -19.11 -7.26 14.22
N ALA A 115 -20.45 -7.24 14.18
CA ALA A 115 -21.19 -6.73 13.04
C ALA A 115 -21.16 -5.18 13.01
N VAL A 116 -20.47 -4.60 12.03
CA VAL A 116 -20.56 -3.17 11.70
C VAL A 116 -21.65 -2.98 10.65
N LYS A 117 -22.49 -1.95 10.76
CA LYS A 117 -23.65 -1.77 9.87
C LYS A 117 -23.28 -1.74 8.38
N GLY A 118 -23.73 -2.77 7.64
CA GLY A 118 -23.40 -3.00 6.23
C GLY A 118 -22.47 -4.20 6.01
N TRP A 119 -21.81 -4.69 7.06
CA TRP A 119 -20.90 -5.83 7.05
C TRP A 119 -21.38 -6.90 8.04
N ARG A 120 -21.24 -8.17 7.66
CA ARG A 120 -21.57 -9.31 8.53
C ARG A 120 -20.33 -9.75 9.31
N VAL A 121 -20.52 -10.37 10.47
CA VAL A 121 -19.45 -11.16 11.11
C VAL A 121 -19.00 -12.26 10.14
N GLY A 122 -17.69 -12.43 9.99
CA GLY A 122 -17.13 -13.42 9.07
C GLY A 122 -15.73 -13.08 8.60
N ASP A 123 -15.24 -13.91 7.67
CA ASP A 123 -13.92 -13.77 7.06
C ASP A 123 -14.02 -13.11 5.69
N TYR A 124 -13.15 -12.15 5.43
CA TYR A 124 -13.09 -11.37 4.19
C TYR A 124 -11.69 -11.39 3.58
N ALA A 125 -11.60 -11.20 2.27
CA ALA A 125 -10.37 -10.79 1.61
C ALA A 125 -10.22 -9.26 1.73
N GLY A 126 -9.05 -8.82 2.17
CA GLY A 126 -8.70 -7.42 2.39
C GLY A 126 -7.38 -7.05 1.74
N LEU A 127 -7.22 -5.77 1.39
CA LEU A 127 -5.93 -5.19 1.00
C LEU A 127 -5.14 -4.83 2.26
N THR A 128 -3.82 -5.04 2.24
CA THR A 128 -2.87 -4.62 3.29
C THR A 128 -1.95 -3.52 2.78
N CYS A 129 -1.14 -2.91 3.66
CA CYS A 129 -0.11 -1.96 3.26
C CYS A 129 0.82 -2.52 2.17
N ALA A 130 1.17 -3.81 2.23
CA ALA A 130 2.14 -4.44 1.33
C ALA A 130 1.69 -4.44 -0.15
N ALA A 131 0.38 -4.32 -0.44
CA ALA A 131 -0.09 -4.18 -1.82
C ALA A 131 0.49 -2.92 -2.50
N CYS A 132 0.57 -1.82 -1.74
CA CYS A 132 1.05 -0.52 -2.21
C CYS A 132 2.54 -0.27 -1.87
N HIS A 133 3.06 -0.95 -0.85
CA HIS A 133 4.36 -0.70 -0.25
C HIS A 133 5.32 -1.89 -0.31
N GLU A 134 5.10 -2.83 -1.24
CA GLU A 134 6.11 -3.81 -1.64
C GLU A 134 6.47 -3.63 -3.11
N GLU A 135 7.78 -3.60 -3.40
CA GLU A 135 8.30 -3.33 -4.74
C GLU A 135 9.15 -4.50 -5.25
N GLN A 136 9.04 -4.80 -6.55
CA GLN A 136 9.82 -5.83 -7.21
C GLN A 136 10.32 -5.36 -8.58
N TRP A 137 11.61 -5.08 -8.67
CA TRP A 137 12.27 -4.72 -9.92
C TRP A 137 12.76 -5.94 -10.68
N ASN A 138 12.53 -5.96 -12.00
CA ASN A 138 13.18 -6.88 -12.91
C ASN A 138 14.44 -6.24 -13.51
N TYR A 139 15.53 -7.01 -13.55
CA TYR A 139 16.75 -6.61 -14.26
C TYR A 139 17.55 -7.85 -14.67
N LYS A 140 17.73 -8.05 -15.97
CA LYS A 140 18.53 -9.16 -16.54
C LYS A 140 18.11 -10.55 -16.02
N GLY A 141 16.80 -10.77 -15.85
CA GLY A 141 16.23 -12.04 -15.37
C GLY A 141 16.41 -12.31 -13.86
N LYS A 142 16.86 -11.31 -13.09
CA LYS A 142 16.80 -11.29 -11.62
C LYS A 142 15.60 -10.44 -11.18
N ARG A 143 14.96 -10.85 -10.08
CA ARG A 143 13.95 -10.08 -9.35
C ARG A 143 14.62 -9.47 -8.12
N ILE A 144 14.41 -8.18 -7.85
CA ILE A 144 14.95 -7.50 -6.67
C ILE A 144 13.76 -7.03 -5.84
N ARG A 145 13.57 -7.65 -4.68
CA ARG A 145 12.50 -7.31 -3.73
C ARG A 145 12.98 -6.22 -2.78
N ILE A 146 12.13 -5.23 -2.54
CA ILE A 146 12.47 -4.04 -1.75
C ILE A 146 11.32 -3.73 -0.79
N GLU A 147 11.55 -3.96 0.50
CA GLU A 147 10.51 -3.86 1.51
C GLU A 147 10.17 -2.39 1.82
N GLY A 148 8.89 -2.05 1.89
CA GLY A 148 8.42 -0.69 2.17
C GLY A 148 8.69 0.34 1.07
N ALA A 149 9.22 -0.06 -0.09
CA ALA A 149 9.26 0.77 -1.29
C ALA A 149 7.87 0.82 -1.93
N THR A 150 7.54 1.90 -2.62
CA THR A 150 6.24 1.99 -3.31
C THR A 150 6.22 1.08 -4.53
N SER A 151 5.26 0.15 -4.61
CA SER A 151 5.00 -0.63 -5.82
C SER A 151 4.80 0.30 -7.02
N HIS A 152 5.61 0.14 -8.08
CA HIS A 152 5.33 0.76 -9.38
C HIS A 152 4.39 -0.07 -10.25
N ALA A 153 4.11 -1.32 -9.87
CA ALA A 153 3.43 -2.30 -10.70
C ALA A 153 1.91 -2.39 -10.44
N LEU A 154 1.47 -2.26 -9.19
CA LEU A 154 0.06 -2.43 -8.83
C LEU A 154 -0.84 -1.38 -9.51
N ASP A 155 -1.71 -1.81 -10.43
CA ASP A 155 -2.84 -1.01 -10.90
C ASP A 155 -4.09 -1.36 -10.07
N LEU A 156 -4.19 -0.74 -8.89
CA LEU A 156 -5.31 -0.91 -7.96
C LEU A 156 -6.66 -0.60 -8.65
N GLN A 157 -6.68 0.38 -9.55
CA GLN A 157 -7.91 0.81 -10.21
C GLN A 157 -8.38 -0.22 -11.24
N ALA A 158 -7.48 -0.81 -12.02
CA ALA A 158 -7.77 -1.91 -12.92
C ALA A 158 -8.13 -3.19 -12.15
N TYR A 159 -7.46 -3.48 -11.03
CA TYR A 159 -7.78 -4.63 -10.17
C TYR A 159 -9.20 -4.56 -9.60
N VAL A 160 -9.61 -3.40 -9.06
CA VAL A 160 -10.97 -3.21 -8.53
C VAL A 160 -12.04 -3.29 -9.64
N ARG A 161 -11.78 -2.73 -10.83
CA ARG A 161 -12.67 -2.90 -12.00
C ARG A 161 -12.81 -4.38 -12.40
N ALA A 162 -11.70 -5.11 -12.46
CA ALA A 162 -11.72 -6.53 -12.79
C ALA A 162 -12.48 -7.36 -11.74
N LEU A 163 -12.42 -6.97 -10.45
CA LEU A 163 -13.20 -7.61 -9.39
C LEU A 163 -14.71 -7.35 -9.55
N ASP A 164 -15.12 -6.11 -9.84
CA ASP A 164 -16.52 -5.76 -10.18
C ASP A 164 -17.03 -6.60 -11.37
N GLU A 165 -16.26 -6.64 -12.45
CA GLU A 165 -16.58 -7.42 -13.64
C GLU A 165 -16.69 -8.93 -13.35
N ALA A 166 -15.77 -9.50 -12.57
CA ALA A 166 -15.80 -10.92 -12.20
C ALA A 166 -17.03 -11.27 -11.33
N LEU A 167 -17.37 -10.43 -10.35
CA LEU A 167 -18.56 -10.59 -9.51
C LEU A 167 -19.84 -10.49 -10.34
N ARG A 168 -19.97 -9.46 -11.18
CA ARG A 168 -21.15 -9.22 -12.04
C ARG A 168 -21.32 -10.31 -13.10
N ALA A 169 -20.23 -10.75 -13.74
CA ALA A 169 -20.27 -11.87 -14.68
C ALA A 169 -20.72 -13.17 -14.01
N THR A 170 -20.24 -13.44 -12.80
CA THR A 170 -20.64 -14.63 -12.02
C THR A 170 -22.09 -14.56 -11.55
N LEU A 171 -22.61 -13.38 -11.19
CA LEU A 171 -24.02 -13.21 -10.84
C LEU A 171 -24.97 -13.36 -12.05
N ALA A 172 -24.53 -12.95 -13.24
CA ALA A 172 -25.30 -12.99 -14.49
C ALA A 172 -25.31 -14.39 -15.16
N ASP A 173 -24.22 -15.15 -15.08
CA ASP A 173 -24.14 -16.52 -15.61
C ASP A 173 -24.50 -17.54 -14.52
N ALA A 174 -25.64 -18.21 -14.69
CA ALA A 174 -26.11 -19.25 -13.77
C ALA A 174 -25.14 -20.45 -13.67
N ALA A 175 -24.53 -20.89 -14.78
CA ALA A 175 -23.58 -22.00 -14.76
C ALA A 175 -22.27 -21.61 -14.05
N LYS A 176 -21.87 -20.33 -14.13
CA LYS A 176 -20.71 -19.78 -13.41
C LYS A 176 -20.97 -19.65 -11.91
N PHE A 177 -22.11 -19.09 -11.54
CA PHE A 177 -22.56 -19.07 -10.14
C PHE A 177 -22.63 -20.47 -9.55
N ASP A 178 -23.14 -21.44 -10.30
CA ASP A 178 -23.29 -22.83 -9.82
C ASP A 178 -21.94 -23.53 -9.57
N ARG A 179 -20.90 -23.22 -10.36
CA ARG A 179 -19.53 -23.65 -10.05
C ARG A 179 -18.99 -23.02 -8.76
N LEU A 180 -19.18 -21.72 -8.57
CA LEU A 180 -18.79 -21.04 -7.33
C LEU A 180 -19.52 -21.65 -6.12
N ALA A 181 -20.84 -21.78 -6.21
CA ALA A 181 -21.70 -22.38 -5.18
C ALA A 181 -21.25 -23.81 -4.83
N ALA A 182 -20.88 -24.63 -5.82
CA ALA A 182 -20.34 -25.97 -5.58
C ALA A 182 -19.00 -25.94 -4.84
N ARG A 183 -18.07 -25.03 -5.21
CA ARG A 183 -16.75 -24.93 -4.53
C ARG A 183 -16.85 -24.45 -3.08
N VAL A 184 -17.78 -23.54 -2.77
CA VAL A 184 -18.01 -23.06 -1.38
C VAL A 184 -18.92 -23.99 -0.57
N GLY A 185 -19.30 -25.16 -1.08
CA GLY A 185 -20.17 -26.13 -0.38
C GLY A 185 -21.67 -25.78 -0.37
N ALA A 186 -22.10 -24.73 -1.06
CA ALA A 186 -23.49 -24.35 -1.27
C ALA A 186 -24.15 -25.13 -2.43
N SER A 187 -23.89 -26.44 -2.52
CA SER A 187 -24.28 -27.30 -3.64
C SER A 187 -25.73 -27.82 -3.61
N GLY A 188 -26.54 -27.38 -2.65
CA GLY A 188 -27.94 -27.76 -2.52
C GLY A 188 -28.90 -26.80 -3.23
N VAL A 189 -30.05 -27.31 -3.71
CA VAL A 189 -31.18 -26.46 -4.11
C VAL A 189 -31.95 -26.09 -2.83
N GLY A 190 -31.79 -24.86 -2.35
CA GLY A 190 -32.41 -24.43 -1.10
C GLY A 190 -31.90 -23.06 -0.60
N PRO A 191 -32.23 -22.69 0.66
CA PRO A 191 -31.88 -21.39 1.25
C PRO A 191 -30.40 -21.03 1.12
N THR A 192 -29.49 -21.97 1.35
CA THR A 192 -28.02 -21.71 1.32
C THR A 192 -27.50 -21.14 -0.01
N LYS A 193 -28.07 -21.57 -1.14
CA LYS A 193 -27.69 -21.07 -2.48
C LYS A 193 -28.30 -19.69 -2.76
N ASN A 194 -29.46 -19.39 -2.18
CA ASN A 194 -30.07 -18.06 -2.23
C ASN A 194 -29.34 -17.08 -1.29
N GLU A 195 -29.03 -17.49 -0.06
CA GLU A 195 -28.23 -16.73 0.92
C GLU A 195 -26.85 -16.37 0.36
N LEU A 196 -26.17 -17.31 -0.32
CA LEU A 196 -24.94 -17.04 -1.06
C LEU A 196 -25.15 -15.99 -2.15
N ARG A 197 -26.23 -16.08 -2.92
CA ARG A 197 -26.55 -15.12 -3.99
C ARG A 197 -26.85 -13.73 -3.44
N GLU A 198 -27.63 -13.62 -2.37
CA GLU A 198 -27.95 -12.36 -1.69
C GLU A 198 -26.69 -11.70 -1.10
N ARG A 199 -25.84 -12.48 -0.43
CA ARG A 199 -24.54 -12.00 0.07
C ARG A 199 -23.66 -11.51 -1.07
N MET A 200 -23.51 -12.30 -2.13
CA MET A 200 -22.73 -11.94 -3.30
C MET A 200 -23.29 -10.71 -4.04
N GLN A 201 -24.61 -10.53 -4.10
CA GLN A 201 -25.25 -9.34 -4.67
C GLN A 201 -24.97 -8.09 -3.84
N SER A 202 -25.04 -8.19 -2.51
CA SER A 202 -24.72 -7.09 -1.59
C SER A 202 -23.26 -6.66 -1.70
N GLU A 203 -22.34 -7.61 -1.73
CA GLU A 203 -20.90 -7.35 -1.83
C GLU A 203 -20.52 -6.84 -3.24
N ALA A 204 -21.11 -7.41 -4.30
CA ALA A 204 -20.92 -6.91 -5.67
C ALA A 204 -21.41 -5.46 -5.84
N ALA A 205 -22.55 -5.09 -5.25
CA ALA A 205 -23.04 -3.72 -5.29
C ALA A 205 -22.05 -2.74 -4.61
N TYR A 206 -21.40 -3.17 -3.52
CA TYR A 206 -20.42 -2.35 -2.80
C TYR A 206 -19.10 -2.19 -3.57
N ILE A 207 -18.57 -3.27 -4.17
CA ILE A 207 -17.40 -3.21 -5.07
C ILE A 207 -17.72 -2.36 -6.31
N HIS A 208 -18.94 -2.48 -6.87
CA HIS A 208 -19.40 -1.66 -7.98
C HIS A 208 -19.43 -0.17 -7.62
N GLU A 209 -20.01 0.20 -6.48
CA GLU A 209 -20.00 1.59 -5.98
C GLU A 209 -18.56 2.11 -5.79
N TYR A 210 -17.64 1.30 -5.26
CA TYR A 210 -16.25 1.72 -5.15
C TYR A 210 -15.61 1.98 -6.52
N SER A 211 -15.84 1.08 -7.47
CA SER A 211 -15.34 1.17 -8.85
C SER A 211 -15.90 2.39 -9.61
N THR A 212 -17.20 2.67 -9.47
CA THR A 212 -17.92 3.70 -10.25
C THR A 212 -18.15 5.02 -9.54
N ARG A 213 -17.87 5.13 -8.23
CA ARG A 213 -18.00 6.37 -7.45
C ARG A 213 -16.74 6.73 -6.67
N THR A 214 -16.18 5.82 -5.87
CA THR A 214 -14.96 6.11 -5.09
C THR A 214 -13.76 6.38 -6.00
N ALA A 215 -13.57 5.54 -7.02
CA ALA A 215 -12.40 5.54 -7.89
C ALA A 215 -12.64 6.08 -9.32
N ALA A 216 -13.83 6.65 -9.58
CA ALA A 216 -14.23 7.12 -10.91
C ALA A 216 -13.60 8.46 -11.28
N THR A 217 -12.84 8.47 -12.37
CA THR A 217 -11.91 9.54 -12.74
C THR A 217 -11.92 9.75 -14.27
N PRO A 218 -11.61 10.94 -14.81
CA PRO A 218 -11.61 11.18 -16.27
C PRO A 218 -10.51 10.43 -17.04
N HIS A 219 -9.43 10.00 -16.40
CA HIS A 219 -8.36 9.22 -17.04
C HIS A 219 -7.73 8.23 -16.04
N SER A 220 -7.28 7.08 -16.53
CA SER A 220 -6.72 6.03 -15.67
C SER A 220 -5.45 6.50 -14.97
N TRP A 221 -5.37 6.30 -13.65
CA TRP A 221 -4.16 6.60 -12.86
C TRP A 221 -2.99 5.68 -13.24
N GLY A 222 -3.28 4.45 -13.64
CA GLY A 222 -2.29 3.45 -14.00
C GLY A 222 -1.50 2.91 -12.80
N PRO A 223 -0.50 2.04 -13.06
CA PRO A 223 0.31 1.38 -12.06
C PRO A 223 0.97 2.31 -11.03
N GLY A 224 0.98 1.85 -9.77
CA GLY A 224 1.67 2.47 -8.64
C GLY A 224 1.08 3.79 -8.13
N ARG A 225 -0.13 4.17 -8.57
CA ARG A 225 -0.73 5.49 -8.29
C ARG A 225 -2.23 5.43 -8.02
N MET A 226 -2.69 6.28 -7.11
CA MET A 226 -4.10 6.46 -6.78
C MET A 226 -4.34 7.85 -6.18
N ASP A 227 -5.53 8.41 -6.34
CA ASP A 227 -5.92 9.63 -5.61
C ASP A 227 -6.49 9.26 -4.23
N ALA A 228 -5.60 8.76 -3.36
CA ALA A 228 -5.97 8.25 -2.04
C ALA A 228 -6.70 9.30 -1.19
N LEU A 229 -6.26 10.56 -1.23
CA LEU A 229 -6.86 11.64 -0.43
C LEU A 229 -8.32 11.88 -0.84
N THR A 230 -8.60 12.01 -2.14
CA THR A 230 -9.97 12.23 -2.61
C THR A 230 -10.84 10.99 -2.43
N MET A 231 -10.28 9.78 -2.63
CA MET A 231 -10.98 8.52 -2.36
C MET A 231 -11.39 8.37 -0.89
N ILE A 232 -10.47 8.60 0.06
CA ILE A 232 -10.73 8.50 1.50
C ILE A 232 -11.73 9.59 1.93
N ASN A 233 -11.56 10.82 1.46
CA ASN A 233 -12.51 11.91 1.71
C ASN A 233 -13.92 11.56 1.19
N ASN A 234 -14.04 11.05 -0.05
CA ASN A 234 -15.32 10.63 -0.61
C ASN A 234 -15.96 9.51 0.21
N ARG A 235 -15.17 8.51 0.65
CA ARG A 235 -15.67 7.43 1.50
C ARG A 235 -16.25 7.96 2.80
N LEU A 236 -15.50 8.75 3.56
CA LEU A 236 -15.95 9.24 4.87
C LEU A 236 -17.06 10.29 4.75
N THR A 237 -16.91 11.29 3.87
CA THR A 237 -17.81 12.45 3.85
C THR A 237 -19.06 12.27 2.99
N SER A 238 -19.05 11.36 2.00
CA SER A 238 -20.14 11.20 1.03
C SER A 238 -20.74 9.80 1.04
N ILE A 239 -19.94 8.76 0.81
CA ILE A 239 -20.46 7.41 0.54
C ILE A 239 -20.97 6.77 1.82
N LEU A 240 -20.14 6.71 2.86
CA LEU A 240 -20.51 6.07 4.13
C LEU A 240 -21.60 6.85 4.87
N THR A 241 -21.59 8.19 4.80
CA THR A 241 -22.66 9.05 5.35
C THR A 241 -23.96 9.04 4.53
N GLY A 242 -23.91 8.65 3.26
CA GLY A 242 -25.06 8.71 2.33
C GLY A 242 -25.37 10.13 1.83
N ILE A 243 -24.38 11.01 1.79
CA ILE A 243 -24.50 12.42 1.36
C ILE A 243 -23.81 12.57 -0.01
N ASP A 244 -24.49 12.15 -1.07
CA ASP A 244 -23.92 12.10 -2.44
C ASP A 244 -23.34 13.44 -2.93
N GLN A 245 -23.89 14.56 -2.45
CA GLN A 245 -23.43 15.92 -2.77
C GLN A 245 -21.99 16.20 -2.28
N ASN A 246 -21.46 15.40 -1.35
CA ASN A 246 -20.09 15.56 -0.83
C ASN A 246 -19.01 14.93 -1.71
N SER A 247 -19.38 14.15 -2.73
CA SER A 247 -18.42 13.54 -3.65
C SER A 247 -17.63 14.60 -4.44
N SER A 248 -16.32 14.38 -4.56
CA SER A 248 -15.41 15.11 -5.44
C SER A 248 -14.81 14.13 -6.45
N THR A 249 -14.51 14.56 -7.68
CA THR A 249 -13.86 13.67 -8.66
C THR A 249 -12.40 13.46 -8.27
N PRO A 250 -11.91 12.23 -8.05
CA PRO A 250 -10.50 11.99 -7.80
C PRO A 250 -9.69 12.23 -9.08
N ILE A 251 -8.92 13.31 -9.10
CA ILE A 251 -8.16 13.82 -10.26
C ILE A 251 -6.67 14.02 -9.95
N ALA A 252 -6.22 13.67 -8.75
CA ALA A 252 -4.84 13.81 -8.27
C ALA A 252 -4.20 12.44 -8.01
N PRO A 253 -3.83 11.65 -9.05
CA PRO A 253 -3.13 10.39 -8.86
C PRO A 253 -1.77 10.60 -8.20
N VAL A 254 -1.64 10.16 -6.94
CA VAL A 254 -0.38 10.18 -6.19
C VAL A 254 0.21 8.78 -6.06
N LYS A 255 1.53 8.69 -6.13
CA LYS A 255 2.31 7.50 -5.78
C LYS A 255 2.38 7.43 -4.24
N PRO A 256 2.02 6.32 -3.57
CA PRO A 256 2.20 6.22 -2.11
C PRO A 256 3.67 6.50 -1.69
N PRO A 257 3.96 7.17 -0.56
CA PRO A 257 5.34 7.34 -0.11
C PRO A 257 6.00 6.01 0.29
N PHE A 258 7.33 5.92 0.24
CA PHE A 258 8.06 4.81 0.87
C PHE A 258 7.92 4.86 2.41
N LEU A 259 8.04 3.70 3.06
CA LEU A 259 7.78 3.52 4.49
C LEU A 259 9.01 3.56 5.39
N TRP A 260 10.22 3.30 4.88
CA TRP A 260 11.42 3.44 5.72
C TRP A 260 11.57 4.88 6.22
N ASN A 261 11.96 5.03 7.49
CA ASN A 261 11.95 6.29 8.23
C ASN A 261 10.55 6.91 8.51
N ALA A 262 9.42 6.29 8.13
CA ALA A 262 8.10 6.90 8.34
C ALA A 262 7.73 7.04 9.84
N PRO A 263 7.92 6.02 10.71
CA PRO A 263 7.68 6.17 12.15
C PRO A 263 8.60 7.22 12.82
N GLN A 264 9.82 7.38 12.31
CA GLN A 264 10.79 8.36 12.81
C GLN A 264 10.55 9.78 12.25
N GLY A 265 9.84 9.94 11.13
CA GLY A 265 9.63 11.23 10.48
C GLY A 265 8.74 12.17 11.27
N LEU A 266 9.04 13.48 11.27
CA LEU A 266 8.17 14.47 11.93
C LEU A 266 6.79 14.59 11.23
N TRP A 267 6.77 14.54 9.90
CA TRP A 267 5.54 14.48 9.09
C TRP A 267 5.63 13.38 8.03
N THR A 268 4.50 12.74 7.76
CA THR A 268 4.32 11.67 6.77
C THR A 268 3.37 12.10 5.64
N GLN A 269 3.12 11.22 4.67
CA GLN A 269 2.43 11.53 3.41
C GLN A 269 3.14 12.60 2.54
N TRP A 270 2.65 12.89 1.33
CA TRP A 270 3.32 13.87 0.42
C TRP A 270 2.96 15.32 0.73
N ALA A 271 1.72 15.58 1.14
CA ALA A 271 1.28 16.89 1.63
C ALA A 271 1.82 17.22 3.04
N GLY A 272 2.47 16.26 3.72
CA GLY A 272 3.00 16.47 5.07
C GLY A 272 1.93 16.63 6.15
N ILE A 273 0.79 15.94 6.03
CA ILE A 273 -0.42 16.19 6.85
C ILE A 273 -0.58 15.30 8.09
N ALA A 274 0.22 14.24 8.25
CA ALA A 274 0.07 13.29 9.35
C ALA A 274 1.36 13.14 10.18
N GLN A 275 1.29 13.34 11.50
CA GLN A 275 2.35 12.98 12.45
C GLN A 275 2.02 11.71 13.25
N ASP A 276 0.76 11.60 13.67
CA ASP A 276 0.27 10.51 14.51
C ASP A 276 0.04 9.24 13.66
N PRO A 277 0.66 8.10 14.00
CA PRO A 277 0.63 6.92 13.18
C PRO A 277 -0.69 6.15 13.25
N ILE A 278 -1.39 6.10 14.39
CA ILE A 278 -2.69 5.42 14.45
C ILE A 278 -3.75 6.21 13.69
N TYR A 279 -3.69 7.55 13.77
CA TYR A 279 -4.52 8.44 12.94
C TYR A 279 -4.27 8.25 11.44
N ARG A 280 -3.00 8.15 11.04
CA ARG A 280 -2.60 7.84 9.66
C ARG A 280 -3.13 6.47 9.21
N ASN A 281 -2.75 5.40 9.91
CA ASN A 281 -2.97 4.02 9.48
C ASN A 281 -4.46 3.64 9.41
N MET A 282 -5.25 4.02 10.43
CA MET A 282 -6.69 3.71 10.44
C MET A 282 -7.43 4.47 9.32
N THR A 283 -6.97 5.67 8.97
CA THR A 283 -7.56 6.50 7.90
C THR A 283 -7.15 6.02 6.50
N GLU A 284 -5.91 5.56 6.33
CA GLU A 284 -5.47 4.88 5.09
C GLU A 284 -6.23 3.56 4.88
N THR A 285 -6.51 2.81 5.96
CA THR A 285 -7.40 1.63 5.93
C THR A 285 -8.86 2.03 5.61
N ALA A 286 -9.32 3.20 6.06
CA ALA A 286 -10.59 3.78 5.64
C ALA A 286 -10.64 4.21 4.15
N GLY A 287 -9.53 4.13 3.41
CA GLY A 287 -9.51 4.09 1.95
C GLY A 287 -9.71 2.68 1.39
N SER A 288 -9.09 1.69 2.02
CA SER A 288 -9.01 0.28 1.59
C SER A 288 -10.05 -0.61 2.27
N TYR A 289 -11.33 -0.39 2.02
CA TYR A 289 -12.46 -1.24 2.46
C TYR A 289 -12.58 -1.54 3.97
N LEU A 290 -12.09 -0.69 4.89
CA LEU A 290 -12.46 -0.79 6.32
C LEU A 290 -13.98 -0.72 6.51
N PRO A 291 -14.62 -1.68 7.23
CA PRO A 291 -16.00 -1.57 7.70
C PRO A 291 -16.15 -0.40 8.68
N ILE A 292 -17.08 0.51 8.38
CA ILE A 292 -17.34 1.73 9.15
C ILE A 292 -18.85 2.03 9.14
N ASP A 293 -19.44 2.35 10.29
CA ASP A 293 -20.82 2.85 10.38
C ASP A 293 -20.87 4.39 10.56
N LEU A 294 -21.31 5.08 9.51
CA LEU A 294 -21.68 6.51 9.54
C LEU A 294 -23.18 6.74 9.23
N ARG A 295 -24.03 5.71 9.38
CA ARG A 295 -25.48 5.71 9.06
C ARG A 295 -26.39 5.34 10.23
N SER A 296 -25.87 4.95 11.38
CA SER A 296 -26.68 4.79 12.60
C SER A 296 -27.03 6.13 13.24
N LYS A 297 -28.18 6.20 13.90
CA LYS A 297 -28.71 7.48 14.38
C LYS A 297 -27.99 7.97 15.63
N THR A 298 -27.42 7.03 16.40
CA THR A 298 -26.73 7.31 17.67
C THR A 298 -25.50 6.41 17.83
N PRO A 299 -24.50 6.79 18.64
CA PRO A 299 -23.37 5.91 18.99
C PRO A 299 -23.81 4.59 19.64
N ALA A 300 -24.92 4.58 20.39
CA ALA A 300 -25.47 3.38 20.99
C ALA A 300 -26.10 2.40 19.97
N GLU A 301 -26.47 2.89 18.77
CA GLU A 301 -26.87 2.06 17.63
C GLU A 301 -25.68 1.60 16.77
N GLY A 302 -24.46 2.05 17.07
CA GLY A 302 -23.23 1.71 16.34
C GLY A 302 -22.60 2.85 15.54
N LEU A 303 -23.11 4.09 15.60
CA LEU A 303 -22.48 5.22 14.91
C LEU A 303 -21.02 5.40 15.36
N PHE A 304 -20.12 5.59 14.40
CA PHE A 304 -18.66 5.63 14.53
C PHE A 304 -17.96 4.31 14.87
N GLN A 305 -18.67 3.18 14.91
CA GLN A 305 -18.01 1.87 15.00
C GLN A 305 -17.25 1.54 13.70
N SER A 306 -16.15 0.80 13.86
CA SER A 306 -15.37 0.25 12.75
C SER A 306 -14.76 -1.10 13.14
N ALA A 307 -14.39 -1.91 12.14
CA ALA A 307 -13.70 -3.18 12.36
C ALA A 307 -12.16 -3.04 12.28
N ALA A 308 -11.60 -1.92 12.76
CA ALA A 308 -10.16 -1.63 12.66
C ALA A 308 -9.34 -2.58 13.55
N HIS A 309 -8.32 -3.22 12.99
CA HIS A 309 -7.44 -4.13 13.72
C HIS A 309 -6.33 -3.35 14.43
N VAL A 310 -6.69 -2.50 15.39
CA VAL A 310 -5.80 -1.51 16.03
C VAL A 310 -4.50 -2.11 16.56
N ALA A 311 -4.53 -3.30 17.16
CA ALA A 311 -3.33 -3.98 17.66
C ALA A 311 -2.36 -4.41 16.53
N GLU A 312 -2.87 -4.80 15.36
CA GLU A 312 -2.03 -5.11 14.20
C GLU A 312 -1.53 -3.80 13.54
N LEU A 313 -2.31 -2.72 13.60
CA LEU A 313 -1.87 -1.36 13.19
C LEU A 313 -0.77 -0.78 14.08
N GLU A 314 -0.75 -1.12 15.38
CA GLU A 314 0.35 -0.81 16.31
C GLU A 314 1.59 -1.65 15.96
N ARG A 315 1.41 -2.97 15.84
CA ARG A 315 2.48 -3.93 15.54
C ARG A 315 3.19 -3.63 14.21
N VAL A 316 2.48 -3.16 13.18
CA VAL A 316 3.13 -2.79 11.91
C VAL A 316 4.00 -1.54 12.06
N GLU A 317 3.65 -0.56 12.90
CA GLU A 317 4.53 0.59 13.17
C GLU A 317 5.81 0.16 13.90
N ASP A 318 5.72 -0.75 14.87
CA ASP A 318 6.90 -1.28 15.58
C ASP A 318 7.86 -2.00 14.63
N GLN A 319 7.31 -2.71 13.64
CA GLN A 319 8.11 -3.36 12.62
C GLN A 319 8.68 -2.36 11.59
N LEU A 320 7.90 -1.38 11.15
CA LEU A 320 8.36 -0.30 10.28
C LEU A 320 9.43 0.59 10.96
N ALA A 321 9.39 0.73 12.29
CA ALA A 321 10.43 1.42 13.06
C ALA A 321 11.79 0.70 12.97
N ARG A 322 11.80 -0.59 12.63
CA ARG A 322 13.00 -1.40 12.35
C ARG A 322 13.35 -1.51 10.86
N LEU A 323 12.54 -0.99 9.95
CA LEU A 323 12.80 -1.06 8.51
C LEU A 323 13.94 -0.11 8.11
N ALA A 324 15.06 -0.67 7.65
CA ALA A 324 16.17 0.12 7.12
C ALA A 324 15.93 0.52 5.65
N PRO A 325 16.37 1.72 5.22
CA PRO A 325 16.38 2.09 3.80
C PRO A 325 17.22 1.11 2.96
N PRO A 326 16.80 0.79 1.72
CA PRO A 326 17.52 -0.14 0.85
C PRO A 326 18.86 0.42 0.37
N SER A 327 19.94 -0.32 0.61
CA SER A 327 21.24 -0.06 -0.05
C SER A 327 21.22 -0.48 -1.51
N TRP A 328 22.00 0.19 -2.35
CA TRP A 328 22.19 -0.18 -3.74
C TRP A 328 22.90 -1.56 -3.86
N PRO A 329 22.30 -2.55 -4.55
CA PRO A 329 22.91 -3.87 -4.73
C PRO A 329 24.01 -3.83 -5.79
N GLU A 330 25.24 -3.51 -5.34
CA GLU A 330 26.44 -3.38 -6.17
C GLU A 330 26.85 -4.66 -6.93
N ASP A 331 26.33 -5.82 -6.53
CA ASP A 331 26.49 -7.13 -7.19
C ASP A 331 25.45 -7.38 -8.30
N VAL A 332 24.33 -6.64 -8.28
CA VAL A 332 23.27 -6.71 -9.29
C VAL A 332 23.43 -5.57 -10.30
N PHE A 333 23.39 -4.32 -9.83
CA PHE A 333 23.38 -3.14 -10.70
C PHE A 333 24.78 -2.57 -11.03
N GLY A 334 25.82 -3.11 -10.40
CA GLY A 334 27.21 -2.72 -10.62
C GLY A 334 27.77 -1.78 -9.56
N LYS A 335 29.10 -1.67 -9.55
CA LYS A 335 29.87 -0.96 -8.53
C LYS A 335 29.65 0.55 -8.58
N ILE A 336 29.60 1.17 -7.40
CA ILE A 336 29.49 2.63 -7.27
C ILE A 336 30.87 3.27 -7.46
N ASP A 337 30.98 4.25 -8.35
CA ASP A 337 32.17 5.12 -8.42
C ASP A 337 32.22 6.00 -7.17
N ARG A 338 32.99 5.56 -6.17
CA ARG A 338 33.12 6.22 -4.87
C ARG A 338 33.74 7.62 -4.96
N ALA A 339 34.60 7.89 -5.95
CA ALA A 339 35.18 9.22 -6.15
C ALA A 339 34.15 10.19 -6.74
N LYS A 340 33.29 9.72 -7.64
CA LYS A 340 32.18 10.48 -8.22
C LYS A 340 31.05 10.69 -7.22
N ALA A 341 30.70 9.68 -6.42
CA ALA A 341 29.78 9.80 -5.30
C ALA A 341 30.27 10.81 -4.25
N ALA A 342 31.59 10.88 -3.97
CA ALA A 342 32.14 11.91 -3.08
C ALA A 342 31.96 13.34 -3.62
N ARG A 343 32.16 13.55 -4.93
CA ARG A 343 31.83 14.84 -5.59
C ARG A 343 30.33 15.15 -5.52
N GLY A 344 29.48 14.14 -5.73
CA GLY A 344 28.03 14.25 -5.59
C GLY A 344 27.58 14.62 -4.18
N LYS A 345 28.24 14.08 -3.14
CA LYS A 345 27.98 14.40 -1.72
C LYS A 345 28.21 15.88 -1.43
N ALA A 346 29.28 16.47 -1.97
CA ALA A 346 29.56 17.90 -1.84
C ALA A 346 28.45 18.76 -2.50
N LEU A 347 28.09 18.44 -3.75
CA LEU A 347 26.99 19.10 -4.46
C LEU A 347 25.64 18.95 -3.73
N PHE A 348 25.37 17.79 -3.15
CA PHE A 348 24.15 17.53 -2.40
C PHE A 348 24.07 18.39 -1.12
N VAL A 349 25.17 18.54 -0.39
CA VAL A 349 25.23 19.42 0.79
C VAL A 349 24.97 20.88 0.41
N GLU A 350 25.54 21.35 -0.70
CA GLU A 350 25.37 22.72 -1.19
C GLU A 350 23.95 23.00 -1.73
N LEU A 351 23.40 22.10 -2.52
CA LEU A 351 22.22 22.37 -3.36
C LEU A 351 20.93 21.70 -2.86
N CYS A 352 21.02 20.58 -2.15
CA CYS A 352 19.87 19.72 -1.83
C CYS A 352 19.56 19.68 -0.33
N ALA A 353 20.59 19.69 0.52
CA ALA A 353 20.45 19.48 1.97
C ALA A 353 19.68 20.60 2.70
N GLY A 354 19.43 21.74 2.07
CA GLY A 354 18.54 22.79 2.60
C GLY A 354 17.06 22.35 2.68
N CYS A 355 16.61 21.53 1.73
CA CYS A 355 15.25 20.99 1.71
C CYS A 355 15.22 19.51 2.13
N HIS A 356 16.13 18.70 1.62
CA HIS A 356 16.21 17.27 1.91
C HIS A 356 17.07 16.98 3.14
N ASN A 357 16.75 15.86 3.80
CA ASN A 357 17.55 15.29 4.89
C ASN A 357 18.27 14.03 4.37
N ALA A 358 19.41 13.67 4.96
CA ALA A 358 20.19 12.48 4.63
C ALA A 358 21.01 12.08 5.87
N TRP A 359 21.47 10.84 5.97
CA TRP A 359 22.26 10.41 7.13
C TRP A 359 23.62 11.15 7.24
N PRO A 360 24.03 11.61 8.45
CA PRO A 360 23.28 11.58 9.70
C PRO A 360 22.17 12.65 9.71
N TYR A 361 20.93 12.23 9.99
CA TYR A 361 19.78 13.10 9.84
C TYR A 361 19.79 14.27 10.83
N ARG A 362 19.17 15.39 10.44
CA ARG A 362 18.69 16.42 11.36
C ARG A 362 17.46 15.92 12.12
N TRP A 363 17.42 16.16 13.42
CA TRP A 363 16.36 15.74 14.35
C TRP A 363 15.73 16.94 15.05
N THR A 364 14.49 16.81 15.50
CA THR A 364 13.88 17.75 16.45
C THR A 364 14.62 17.76 17.78
N GLU A 365 14.29 18.72 18.65
CA GLU A 365 14.56 18.56 20.08
C GLU A 365 13.74 17.38 20.66
N PRO A 366 14.16 16.82 21.81
CA PRO A 366 13.38 15.83 22.53
C PRO A 366 12.05 16.40 23.01
N ASN A 367 10.99 15.61 22.90
CA ASN A 367 9.69 15.91 23.48
C ASN A 367 9.57 15.41 24.93
N LYS A 368 8.41 15.54 25.57
CA LYS A 368 8.13 15.10 26.96
C LYS A 368 8.36 13.60 27.21
N TYR A 369 8.36 12.77 26.16
CA TYR A 369 8.67 11.34 26.22
C TYR A 369 10.16 11.03 25.96
N GLY A 370 11.01 12.07 25.82
CA GLY A 370 12.42 11.96 25.44
C GLY A 370 12.65 11.58 23.98
N LYS A 371 11.61 11.60 23.14
CA LYS A 371 11.68 11.17 21.73
C LYS A 371 11.97 12.35 20.81
N ARG A 372 12.81 12.12 19.80
CA ARG A 372 13.15 13.04 18.71
C ARG A 372 12.67 12.46 17.38
N PHE A 373 12.34 13.32 16.43
CA PHE A 373 11.87 12.93 15.11
C PHE A 373 12.74 13.51 13.99
N VAL A 374 12.91 12.77 12.89
CA VAL A 374 13.63 13.20 11.70
C VAL A 374 12.91 14.40 11.10
N ILE A 375 13.61 15.53 11.00
CA ILE A 375 13.07 16.73 10.36
C ILE A 375 12.89 16.44 8.87
N VAL A 376 11.66 16.59 8.38
CA VAL A 376 11.34 16.53 6.96
C VAL A 376 11.14 17.95 6.44
N GLY A 377 11.66 18.26 5.25
CA GLY A 377 11.45 19.58 4.67
C GLY A 377 10.01 19.75 4.22
N LEU A 378 9.37 20.86 4.57
CA LEU A 378 8.04 21.24 4.07
C LEU A 378 8.23 22.41 3.11
N THR A 379 8.10 22.14 1.80
CA THR A 379 8.40 23.11 0.75
C THR A 379 7.09 23.61 0.13
N PRO A 380 6.79 24.93 0.13
CA PRO A 380 5.57 25.45 -0.46
C PRO A 380 5.40 25.03 -1.92
N GLN A 381 4.18 24.65 -2.31
CA GLN A 381 3.83 24.28 -3.68
C GLN A 381 4.20 25.41 -4.65
N SER A 382 3.92 26.66 -4.28
CA SER A 382 4.25 27.86 -5.05
C SER A 382 5.76 28.06 -5.27
N TYR A 383 6.61 27.52 -4.39
CA TYR A 383 8.07 27.55 -4.54
C TYR A 383 8.57 26.38 -5.40
N VAL A 384 8.18 25.14 -5.05
CA VAL A 384 8.65 23.93 -5.74
C VAL A 384 8.01 23.72 -7.11
N GLY A 385 6.84 24.32 -7.37
CA GLY A 385 6.16 24.40 -8.66
C GLY A 385 5.77 23.06 -9.30
N THR A 386 5.75 21.97 -8.54
CA THR A 386 5.24 20.67 -9.01
C THR A 386 3.72 20.73 -9.21
N ASP A 387 3.15 19.68 -9.80
CA ASP A 387 1.69 19.50 -9.90
C ASP A 387 1.00 19.86 -8.58
N ARG A 388 -0.16 20.50 -8.65
CA ARG A 388 -0.89 21.04 -7.50
C ARG A 388 -2.24 20.39 -7.28
N THR A 389 -2.67 19.49 -8.18
CA THR A 389 -4.04 19.00 -8.21
C THR A 389 -4.44 18.26 -6.93
N GLN A 390 -3.51 17.70 -6.16
CA GLN A 390 -3.83 17.09 -4.84
C GLN A 390 -4.43 18.08 -3.82
N PHE A 391 -4.12 19.38 -3.93
CA PHE A 391 -4.67 20.42 -3.04
C PHE A 391 -5.99 21.00 -3.57
N GLU A 392 -6.38 20.65 -4.80
CA GLU A 392 -7.54 21.22 -5.51
C GLU A 392 -8.63 20.19 -5.82
N ALA A 393 -8.31 18.88 -5.73
CA ALA A 393 -9.21 17.78 -6.08
C ALA A 393 -10.40 17.63 -5.12
N VAL A 394 -10.19 17.87 -3.82
CA VAL A 394 -11.26 17.79 -2.80
C VAL A 394 -12.06 19.10 -2.80
N ARG A 395 -13.40 18.99 -2.90
CA ARG A 395 -14.30 20.15 -2.83
C ARG A 395 -14.08 20.94 -1.53
N ARG A 396 -14.18 22.28 -1.58
CA ARG A 396 -13.87 23.16 -0.44
C ARG A 396 -14.78 23.01 0.79
N PHE A 397 -16.05 22.66 0.60
CA PHE A 397 -17.04 22.57 1.67
C PHE A 397 -17.85 21.27 1.57
N ALA A 398 -18.25 20.71 2.71
CA ALA A 398 -19.07 19.52 2.82
C ALA A 398 -20.33 19.77 3.67
N ILE A 399 -21.42 19.12 3.30
CA ILE A 399 -22.67 19.07 4.09
C ILE A 399 -22.46 18.06 5.22
N THR A 400 -22.68 18.46 6.46
CA THR A 400 -22.29 17.66 7.63
C THR A 400 -23.29 16.57 8.02
N GLY A 401 -24.53 16.64 7.51
CA GLY A 401 -25.59 15.68 7.79
C GLY A 401 -26.00 15.64 9.26
N ASP A 402 -26.59 14.53 9.70
CA ASP A 402 -27.09 14.37 11.08
C ASP A 402 -25.98 14.02 12.08
N VAL A 403 -24.87 13.45 11.61
CA VAL A 403 -23.70 13.09 12.45
C VAL A 403 -23.09 14.31 13.15
N ARG A 404 -23.32 15.52 12.63
CA ARG A 404 -22.90 16.79 13.25
C ARG A 404 -23.34 16.94 14.71
N LYS A 405 -24.47 16.33 15.09
CA LYS A 405 -25.03 16.39 16.45
C LYS A 405 -24.08 15.82 17.52
N TYR A 406 -23.06 15.06 17.11
CA TYR A 406 -22.05 14.44 17.96
C TYR A 406 -20.67 15.13 17.90
N PHE A 407 -20.51 16.17 17.08
CA PHE A 407 -19.28 16.97 17.04
C PHE A 407 -19.19 17.98 18.21
N PRO A 408 -18.01 18.56 18.46
CA PRO A 408 -17.83 19.61 19.46
C PRO A 408 -18.84 20.77 19.35
N PRO A 409 -19.16 21.46 20.46
CA PRO A 409 -20.26 22.44 20.52
C PRO A 409 -20.22 23.56 19.48
N GLU A 410 -19.05 23.94 19.00
CA GLU A 410 -18.80 24.96 17.99
C GLU A 410 -19.17 24.50 16.56
N PHE A 411 -19.23 23.18 16.32
CA PHE A 411 -19.52 22.56 15.03
C PHE A 411 -20.92 21.92 14.95
N LYS A 412 -21.52 21.56 16.08
CA LYS A 412 -22.77 20.76 16.11
C LYS A 412 -23.96 21.37 15.34
N ASP A 413 -24.05 22.69 15.29
CA ASP A 413 -25.15 23.41 14.62
C ASP A 413 -24.78 23.85 13.19
N LYS A 414 -23.61 23.45 12.67
CA LYS A 414 -23.10 23.82 11.34
C LYS A 414 -23.52 22.78 10.30
N GLU A 415 -24.49 23.13 9.46
CA GLU A 415 -24.96 22.25 8.37
C GLU A 415 -23.95 22.09 7.23
N VAL A 416 -23.03 23.04 7.10
CA VAL A 416 -21.93 23.04 6.14
C VAL A 416 -20.64 23.45 6.86
N LEU A 417 -19.56 22.72 6.59
CA LEU A 417 -18.21 22.99 7.09
C LEU A 417 -17.21 22.96 5.94
N PRO A 418 -16.00 23.53 6.09
CA PRO A 418 -14.88 23.21 5.21
C PRO A 418 -14.65 21.70 5.21
N SER A 419 -14.39 21.09 4.05
CA SER A 419 -14.35 19.63 3.93
C SER A 419 -13.25 19.00 4.79
N GLU A 420 -12.08 19.65 4.88
CA GLU A 420 -10.98 19.25 5.77
C GLU A 420 -11.44 19.19 7.24
N ILE A 421 -12.19 20.18 7.72
CA ILE A 421 -12.69 20.20 9.10
C ILE A 421 -13.74 19.10 9.31
N TYR A 422 -14.67 18.89 8.35
CA TYR A 422 -15.63 17.79 8.45
C TYR A 422 -14.95 16.42 8.44
N PHE A 423 -13.92 16.27 7.62
CA PHE A 423 -13.10 15.07 7.52
C PHE A 423 -12.39 14.76 8.84
N LEU A 424 -11.68 15.74 9.42
CA LEU A 424 -11.00 15.59 10.71
C LEU A 424 -11.99 15.25 11.83
N LEU A 425 -13.15 15.91 11.90
CA LEU A 425 -14.17 15.60 12.91
C LEU A 425 -14.73 14.17 12.78
N LEU A 426 -14.87 13.64 11.56
CA LEU A 426 -15.22 12.23 11.34
C LEU A 426 -14.08 11.29 11.74
N GLN A 427 -12.84 11.64 11.38
CA GLN A 427 -11.63 10.88 11.75
C GLN A 427 -11.50 10.77 13.27
N ASP A 428 -11.53 11.89 14.00
CA ASP A 428 -11.51 11.95 15.46
C ASP A 428 -12.61 11.07 16.06
N SER A 429 -13.85 11.22 15.58
CA SER A 429 -15.00 10.46 16.09
C SER A 429 -14.84 8.94 15.91
N LEU A 430 -14.35 8.50 14.75
CA LEU A 430 -14.11 7.09 14.43
C LEU A 430 -12.98 6.50 15.28
N ILE A 431 -11.87 7.23 15.38
CA ILE A 431 -10.66 6.75 16.05
C ILE A 431 -10.84 6.76 17.56
N GLU A 432 -11.35 7.85 18.15
CA GLU A 432 -11.68 7.85 19.57
C GLU A 432 -12.67 6.75 19.96
N THR A 433 -13.64 6.42 19.10
CA THR A 433 -14.60 5.33 19.36
C THR A 433 -13.90 3.97 19.40
N ALA A 434 -12.99 3.70 18.46
CA ALA A 434 -12.19 2.47 18.49
C ALA A 434 -11.25 2.43 19.71
N LEU A 435 -10.54 3.52 20.02
CA LEU A 435 -9.58 3.55 21.13
C LEU A 435 -10.24 3.42 22.51
N LYS A 436 -11.45 3.97 22.69
CA LYS A 436 -12.22 3.86 23.95
C LYS A 436 -12.58 2.41 24.29
N GLN A 437 -12.69 1.52 23.31
CA GLN A 437 -12.99 0.09 23.54
C GLN A 437 -11.79 -0.68 24.12
N LEU A 438 -10.56 -0.17 23.95
CA LEU A 438 -9.32 -0.88 24.31
C LEU A 438 -8.86 -0.67 25.75
N ASN A 439 -9.45 0.27 26.50
CA ASN A 439 -9.10 0.57 27.91
C ASN A 439 -7.58 0.77 28.16
N LEU A 440 -6.90 1.47 27.23
CA LEU A 440 -5.45 1.65 27.26
C LEU A 440 -4.97 2.42 28.50
N THR A 441 -3.83 2.00 29.06
CA THR A 441 -3.06 2.81 30.00
C THR A 441 -2.41 4.00 29.28
N GLU A 442 -2.00 5.05 30.02
CA GLU A 442 -1.30 6.20 29.45
C GLU A 442 -0.04 5.81 28.66
N ALA A 443 0.70 4.79 29.12
CA ALA A 443 1.89 4.29 28.44
C ALA A 443 1.56 3.59 27.11
N GLN A 444 0.48 2.79 27.07
CA GLN A 444 0.01 2.14 25.84
C GLN A 444 -0.55 3.17 24.85
N ALA A 445 -1.33 4.14 25.32
CA ALA A 445 -1.82 5.24 24.49
C ALA A 445 -0.63 6.04 23.90
N ALA A 446 0.36 6.40 24.72
CA ALA A 446 1.56 7.09 24.24
C ALA A 446 2.34 6.28 23.19
N HIS A 447 2.41 4.95 23.35
CA HIS A 447 3.04 4.05 22.38
C HIS A 447 2.28 4.02 21.05
N LEU A 448 0.96 3.78 21.09
CA LEU A 448 0.07 3.72 19.94
C LEU A 448 0.03 5.03 19.14
N HIS A 449 0.12 6.17 19.83
CA HIS A 449 0.27 7.50 19.21
C HIS A 449 1.72 7.81 18.77
N GLY A 450 2.61 6.82 18.68
CA GLY A 450 4.00 6.99 18.22
C GLY A 450 4.85 7.92 19.08
N TYR A 451 4.50 8.06 20.37
CA TYR A 451 5.02 9.05 21.32
C TYR A 451 4.91 10.51 20.84
N ARG A 452 3.86 10.85 20.07
CA ARG A 452 3.55 12.25 19.75
C ARG A 452 2.98 12.98 20.95
N GLU A 453 3.20 14.29 21.00
CA GLU A 453 2.51 15.15 21.96
C GLU A 453 1.14 15.54 21.39
N LEU A 454 0.08 15.18 22.11
CA LEU A 454 -1.29 15.56 21.78
C LEU A 454 -1.68 16.85 22.53
N PRO A 455 -2.45 17.76 21.90
CA PRO A 455 -2.90 17.72 20.50
C PRO A 455 -1.77 17.96 19.49
N ILE A 456 -1.82 17.26 18.36
CA ILE A 456 -0.89 17.47 17.23
C ILE A 456 -1.09 18.91 16.70
N PRO A 457 -0.03 19.63 16.30
CA PRO A 457 -0.18 20.93 15.65
C PRO A 457 -0.95 20.81 14.32
N PRO A 458 -1.68 21.85 13.88
CA PRO A 458 -2.43 21.82 12.63
C PRO A 458 -1.55 21.42 11.42
N PRO A 459 -2.08 20.66 10.46
CA PRO A 459 -1.33 20.26 9.27
C PRO A 459 -0.90 21.49 8.46
N PRO A 460 0.32 21.48 7.89
CA PRO A 460 0.78 22.55 7.01
C PRO A 460 -0.01 22.55 5.70
N GLN A 461 -0.28 23.74 5.18
CA GLN A 461 -1.14 23.94 4.01
C GLN A 461 -0.30 24.21 2.75
N ASP A 462 -0.72 23.68 1.60
CA ASP A 462 -0.07 23.85 0.29
C ASP A 462 1.45 23.57 0.28
N VAL A 463 1.92 22.54 1.02
CA VAL A 463 3.34 22.14 1.04
C VAL A 463 3.57 20.71 0.54
N TYR A 464 4.75 20.49 -0.06
CA TYR A 464 5.27 19.16 -0.38
C TYR A 464 6.38 18.75 0.58
N LYS A 465 6.33 17.49 1.04
CA LYS A 465 7.36 16.84 1.84
C LYS A 465 8.61 16.55 1.00
N ALA A 466 9.69 17.29 1.27
CA ALA A 466 11.04 16.95 0.85
C ALA A 466 11.59 15.83 1.77
N ALA A 467 11.22 14.59 1.46
CA ALA A 467 11.56 13.42 2.26
C ALA A 467 13.08 13.14 2.33
N PRO A 468 13.55 12.38 3.33
CA PRO A 468 14.93 11.91 3.38
C PRO A 468 15.36 11.16 2.12
N ARG A 469 16.66 11.13 1.81
CA ARG A 469 17.19 10.59 0.53
C ARG A 469 17.92 9.25 0.62
N ASP A 470 18.21 8.73 1.80
CA ASP A 470 18.65 7.34 1.97
C ASP A 470 17.60 6.38 1.32
N GLY A 471 18.06 5.48 0.44
CA GLY A 471 17.20 4.53 -0.29
C GLY A 471 16.50 5.10 -1.53
N VAL A 472 16.72 6.36 -1.90
CA VAL A 472 15.95 7.03 -2.97
C VAL A 472 16.05 6.34 -4.34
N TRP A 473 17.13 5.60 -4.62
CA TRP A 473 17.30 4.86 -5.87
C TRP A 473 16.13 3.89 -6.16
N ALA A 474 15.52 3.33 -5.11
CA ALA A 474 14.44 2.37 -5.17
C ALA A 474 13.04 3.01 -5.30
N THR A 475 12.95 4.34 -5.46
CA THR A 475 11.68 5.09 -5.36
C THR A 475 11.15 5.62 -6.69
N ALA A 476 11.61 5.08 -7.82
CA ALA A 476 11.11 5.41 -9.16
C ALA A 476 9.63 4.96 -9.35
N PRO A 477 8.82 5.63 -10.18
CA PRO A 477 9.10 6.95 -10.75
C PRO A 477 9.01 8.03 -9.66
N PHE A 478 9.68 9.14 -9.89
CA PHE A 478 9.89 10.22 -8.92
C PHE A 478 8.78 11.27 -8.96
N MET A 479 8.83 12.18 -7.97
CA MET A 479 7.76 13.10 -7.56
C MET A 479 6.57 12.41 -6.88
N HIS A 480 5.73 13.23 -6.22
CA HIS A 480 4.54 12.76 -5.50
C HIS A 480 3.51 12.05 -6.40
N ASN A 481 3.48 12.37 -7.70
CA ASN A 481 2.57 11.82 -8.71
C ASN A 481 3.25 10.83 -9.68
N GLY A 482 4.48 10.39 -9.40
CA GLY A 482 5.21 9.41 -10.24
C GLY A 482 5.45 9.88 -11.68
N SER A 483 5.64 11.19 -11.89
CA SER A 483 5.68 11.82 -13.23
C SER A 483 7.07 11.95 -13.85
N VAL A 484 8.14 11.61 -13.12
CA VAL A 484 9.52 11.64 -13.63
C VAL A 484 10.14 10.23 -13.60
N PRO A 485 10.57 9.67 -14.75
CA PRO A 485 10.88 8.24 -14.85
C PRO A 485 12.14 7.78 -14.09
N ASN A 486 13.16 8.63 -13.99
CA ASN A 486 14.49 8.27 -13.49
C ASN A 486 15.17 9.44 -12.73
N LEU A 487 16.17 9.16 -11.89
CA LEU A 487 16.88 10.18 -11.10
C LEU A 487 17.60 11.20 -11.97
N TYR A 488 18.16 10.81 -13.11
CA TYR A 488 18.85 11.75 -13.99
C TYR A 488 17.89 12.87 -14.46
N GLU A 489 16.66 12.51 -14.84
CA GLU A 489 15.63 13.49 -15.27
C GLU A 489 15.10 14.38 -14.13
N MET A 490 15.31 14.02 -12.85
CA MET A 490 15.05 14.95 -11.74
C MET A 490 16.05 16.12 -11.70
N LEU A 491 17.22 15.99 -12.35
CA LEU A 491 18.35 16.92 -12.30
C LEU A 491 18.55 17.76 -13.58
N ILE A 492 17.66 17.62 -14.57
CA ILE A 492 17.60 18.46 -15.77
C ILE A 492 16.48 19.51 -15.66
N PRO A 493 16.46 20.56 -16.50
CA PRO A 493 15.33 21.47 -16.59
C PRO A 493 14.01 20.73 -16.86
N ALA A 494 12.94 21.07 -16.14
CA ALA A 494 11.63 20.38 -16.25
C ALA A 494 11.01 20.41 -17.66
N ALA A 495 11.40 21.38 -18.50
CA ALA A 495 11.01 21.47 -19.91
C ALA A 495 11.65 20.36 -20.78
N GLN A 496 12.79 19.81 -20.38
CA GLN A 496 13.55 18.77 -21.10
C GLN A 496 13.20 17.34 -20.67
N ARG A 497 12.40 17.17 -19.62
CA ARG A 497 11.95 15.85 -19.13
C ARG A 497 11.05 15.14 -20.12
N THR A 498 11.16 13.82 -20.15
CA THR A 498 10.32 12.92 -20.92
C THR A 498 8.85 13.16 -20.59
N LYS A 499 8.02 13.45 -21.60
CA LYS A 499 6.59 13.75 -21.43
C LYS A 499 5.69 12.53 -21.53
N LYS A 500 6.15 11.46 -22.19
CA LYS A 500 5.47 10.16 -22.22
C LYS A 500 6.47 9.03 -22.10
N PHE A 501 6.24 8.08 -21.20
CA PHE A 501 7.11 6.92 -20.98
C PHE A 501 6.30 5.70 -20.55
N TRP A 502 6.82 4.51 -20.81
CA TRP A 502 6.17 3.25 -20.44
C TRP A 502 6.51 2.83 -19.01
N LEU A 503 5.50 2.39 -18.26
CA LEU A 503 5.64 1.67 -17.00
C LEU A 503 5.64 0.15 -17.25
N GLY A 504 6.13 -0.63 -16.28
CA GLY A 504 6.23 -2.09 -16.36
C GLY A 504 7.42 -2.62 -17.18
N GLY A 505 8.44 -1.80 -17.41
CA GLY A 505 9.72 -2.21 -18.02
C GLY A 505 10.80 -2.56 -16.98
N ASP A 506 11.94 -3.08 -17.45
CA ASP A 506 13.12 -3.36 -16.62
C ASP A 506 13.72 -2.08 -16.00
N PHE A 507 14.43 -2.24 -14.89
CA PHE A 507 15.14 -1.15 -14.22
C PHE A 507 16.38 -0.68 -15.02
N ASP A 508 16.53 0.62 -15.25
CA ASP A 508 17.76 1.24 -15.74
C ASP A 508 18.68 1.63 -14.56
N PRO A 509 19.82 0.92 -14.33
CA PRO A 509 20.76 1.28 -13.27
C PRO A 509 21.66 2.48 -13.62
N VAL A 510 21.66 2.94 -14.88
CA VAL A 510 22.45 4.10 -15.32
C VAL A 510 21.75 5.39 -14.88
N LYS A 511 20.55 5.67 -15.38
CA LYS A 511 19.76 6.86 -14.97
C LYS A 511 19.01 6.66 -13.64
N VAL A 512 18.92 5.42 -13.16
CA VAL A 512 18.25 5.00 -11.90
C VAL A 512 16.74 5.23 -11.97
N GLY A 513 16.01 4.22 -12.48
CA GLY A 513 14.55 4.21 -12.60
C GLY A 513 14.09 3.51 -13.88
N PHE A 514 13.07 4.06 -14.54
CA PHE A 514 12.59 3.54 -15.83
C PHE A 514 13.46 3.97 -17.01
N ASP A 515 13.71 3.02 -17.91
CA ASP A 515 14.28 3.28 -19.24
C ASP A 515 13.27 4.03 -20.13
N THR A 516 13.58 5.28 -20.45
CA THR A 516 12.76 6.12 -21.33
C THR A 516 12.92 5.83 -22.83
N SER A 517 13.81 4.90 -23.21
CA SER A 517 13.93 4.38 -24.58
C SER A 517 13.02 3.19 -24.87
N ALA A 518 12.40 2.61 -23.85
CA ALA A 518 11.44 1.51 -24.00
C ALA A 518 10.28 1.89 -24.94
N THR A 519 9.95 1.02 -25.89
CA THR A 519 8.90 1.25 -26.90
C THR A 519 7.56 0.59 -26.54
N SER A 520 7.53 -0.21 -25.47
CA SER A 520 6.37 -0.95 -24.99
C SER A 520 6.41 -1.11 -23.47
N GLY A 521 5.25 -1.21 -22.84
CA GLY A 521 5.08 -1.57 -21.43
C GLY A 521 3.61 -1.82 -21.11
N THR A 522 3.25 -1.89 -19.83
CA THR A 522 1.87 -2.15 -19.39
C THR A 522 0.99 -0.91 -19.42
N PHE A 523 1.58 0.27 -19.22
CA PHE A 523 0.87 1.55 -19.18
C PHE A 523 1.73 2.69 -19.72
N LEU A 524 1.15 3.55 -20.57
CA LEU A 524 1.82 4.75 -21.08
C LEU A 524 1.52 5.93 -20.13
N MET A 525 2.48 6.29 -19.29
CA MET A 525 2.39 7.49 -18.47
C MET A 525 2.50 8.73 -19.36
N ASP A 526 1.49 9.61 -19.29
CA ASP A 526 1.42 10.86 -20.04
C ASP A 526 1.36 12.05 -19.06
N THR A 527 2.43 12.85 -19.04
CA THR A 527 2.59 13.99 -18.11
C THR A 527 1.85 15.26 -18.56
N THR A 528 1.05 15.18 -19.64
CA THR A 528 0.21 16.29 -20.11
C THR A 528 -1.23 16.22 -19.59
N LEU A 529 -1.60 15.09 -18.97
CA LEU A 529 -2.90 14.90 -18.33
C LEU A 529 -2.96 15.61 -16.95
N LEU A 530 -4.17 15.97 -16.53
CA LEU A 530 -4.44 16.59 -15.23
C LEU A 530 -3.93 15.70 -14.08
N GLY A 531 -3.19 16.28 -13.12
CA GLY A 531 -2.58 15.57 -11.99
C GLY A 531 -1.28 14.81 -12.33
N ASN A 532 -0.94 14.65 -13.61
CA ASN A 532 0.27 13.94 -14.06
C ASN A 532 1.46 14.87 -14.36
N SER A 533 1.39 16.17 -14.06
CA SER A 533 2.41 17.13 -14.50
C SER A 533 3.79 16.83 -13.89
N ASN A 534 4.82 16.84 -14.75
CA ASN A 534 6.23 16.70 -14.38
C ASN A 534 6.97 18.05 -14.26
N ALA A 535 6.21 19.14 -14.12
CA ALA A 535 6.72 20.48 -13.85
C ALA A 535 7.35 20.61 -12.45
N GLY A 536 8.01 21.74 -12.19
CA GLY A 536 8.61 22.03 -10.90
C GLY A 536 9.86 21.23 -10.57
N HIS A 537 10.41 21.44 -9.37
CA HIS A 537 11.67 20.84 -8.90
C HIS A 537 12.76 20.90 -9.98
N SER A 538 12.91 22.06 -10.63
CA SER A 538 13.72 22.25 -11.82
C SER A 538 15.11 22.78 -11.47
N PHE A 539 16.13 22.27 -12.15
CA PHE A 539 17.50 22.77 -12.13
C PHE A 539 17.76 23.48 -13.47
N GLN A 540 17.67 24.82 -13.46
CA GLN A 540 17.68 25.63 -14.68
C GLN A 540 18.22 27.04 -14.43
N GLU A 541 18.46 27.78 -15.53
CA GLU A 541 18.82 29.19 -15.46
C GLU A 541 17.70 30.03 -14.86
N GLY A 542 18.08 31.05 -14.07
CA GLY A 542 17.17 32.02 -13.47
C GLY A 542 17.14 32.02 -11.94
N ALA A 543 16.22 32.79 -11.37
CA ALA A 543 16.00 32.87 -9.93
C ALA A 543 15.30 31.62 -9.38
N ARG A 544 15.57 31.29 -8.11
CA ARG A 544 14.85 30.22 -7.39
C ARG A 544 13.42 30.64 -7.03
N GLY A 545 12.53 29.67 -6.90
CA GLY A 545 11.09 29.83 -6.73
C GLY A 545 10.30 29.48 -8.00
N TYR A 546 8.98 29.44 -7.89
CA TYR A 546 8.04 29.19 -9.01
C TYR A 546 8.41 27.97 -9.90
N GLY A 547 8.94 26.91 -9.28
CA GLY A 547 9.36 25.69 -9.98
C GLY A 547 10.87 25.49 -10.11
N THR A 548 11.68 26.55 -9.97
CA THR A 548 13.15 26.47 -10.03
C THR A 548 13.71 26.32 -8.62
N ILE A 549 14.36 25.20 -8.31
CA ILE A 549 14.91 24.94 -6.96
C ILE A 549 16.43 25.15 -6.87
N GLY A 550 17.11 25.13 -8.00
CA GLY A 550 18.58 25.24 -8.09
C GLY A 550 19.03 25.70 -9.48
N PRO A 551 20.33 26.03 -9.62
CA PRO A 551 20.91 26.50 -10.88
C PRO A 551 20.89 25.40 -11.96
N LEU A 552 21.17 25.77 -13.21
CA LEU A 552 21.42 24.80 -14.26
C LEU A 552 22.67 23.98 -13.91
N LEU A 553 22.50 22.66 -13.77
CA LEU A 553 23.62 21.75 -13.51
C LEU A 553 24.33 21.37 -14.80
N THR A 554 25.65 21.22 -14.76
CA THR A 554 26.43 20.55 -15.82
C THR A 554 26.14 19.05 -15.83
N ASP A 555 26.40 18.36 -16.95
CA ASP A 555 26.17 16.91 -17.03
C ASP A 555 27.00 16.14 -15.99
N GLU A 556 28.27 16.54 -15.79
CA GLU A 556 29.14 15.97 -14.76
C GLU A 556 28.57 16.13 -13.34
N GLN A 557 27.98 17.29 -13.02
CA GLN A 557 27.33 17.52 -11.73
C GLN A 557 26.09 16.64 -11.55
N ARG A 558 25.25 16.48 -12.59
CA ARG A 558 24.09 15.59 -12.56
C ARG A 558 24.51 14.15 -12.30
N TRP A 559 25.50 13.65 -13.05
CA TRP A 559 25.98 12.28 -12.85
C TRP A 559 26.71 12.08 -11.51
N ALA A 560 27.38 13.10 -10.97
CA ALA A 560 27.95 13.03 -9.63
C ALA A 560 26.85 12.89 -8.57
N LEU A 561 25.79 13.69 -8.67
CA LEU A 561 24.61 13.60 -7.80
C LEU A 561 23.91 12.23 -7.93
N VAL A 562 23.65 11.72 -9.14
CA VAL A 562 23.07 10.37 -9.34
C VAL A 562 23.91 9.31 -8.63
N GLU A 563 25.23 9.35 -8.79
CA GLU A 563 26.14 8.36 -8.18
C GLU A 563 26.18 8.46 -6.65
N TYR A 564 26.06 9.68 -6.10
CA TYR A 564 25.88 9.86 -4.67
C TYR A 564 24.53 9.31 -4.16
N LEU A 565 23.44 9.54 -4.89
CA LEU A 565 22.10 9.05 -4.50
C LEU A 565 21.96 7.52 -4.56
N LYS A 566 22.76 6.82 -5.39
CA LYS A 566 22.94 5.36 -5.29
C LYS A 566 23.66 4.96 -4.00
N SER A 567 24.60 5.79 -3.52
CA SER A 567 25.49 5.46 -2.41
C SER A 567 24.90 5.62 -1.00
N ILE A 568 23.65 6.07 -0.88
CA ILE A 568 22.96 6.26 0.40
C ILE A 568 21.74 5.33 0.55
N PRO A 569 21.61 4.58 1.66
CA PRO A 569 22.51 4.56 2.81
C PRO A 569 23.87 3.91 2.50
N GLU A 570 24.92 4.38 3.18
CA GLU A 570 26.30 3.90 3.00
C GLU A 570 26.52 2.48 3.57
N GLN A 571 25.56 1.97 4.35
CA GLN A 571 25.60 0.67 5.03
C GLN A 571 24.22 -0.02 4.94
N ALA A 572 24.21 -1.28 4.49
CA ALA A 572 23.02 -2.11 4.46
C ALA A 572 22.55 -2.52 5.86
N GLY A 573 21.24 -2.64 6.06
CA GLY A 573 20.63 -2.94 7.36
C GLY A 573 20.76 -1.83 8.41
N ARG A 574 21.19 -0.61 8.04
CA ARG A 574 21.28 0.51 8.98
C ARG A 574 19.89 1.08 9.31
N VAL A 575 19.30 0.57 10.39
CA VAL A 575 18.05 1.08 10.97
C VAL A 575 18.24 2.51 11.49
N THR A 576 17.26 3.36 11.23
CA THR A 576 17.19 4.71 11.78
C THR A 576 16.66 4.64 13.21
N PRO A 577 17.39 5.14 14.24
CA PRO A 577 17.00 4.94 15.63
C PRO A 577 15.65 5.60 15.94
N PHE A 578 14.69 4.83 16.44
CA PHE A 578 13.36 5.32 16.77
C PHE A 578 13.39 6.21 18.02
N GLY A 579 13.01 7.48 17.86
CA GLY A 579 13.22 8.53 18.86
C GLY A 579 14.56 9.26 18.75
N GLY A 580 15.37 8.99 17.72
CA GLY A 580 16.66 9.62 17.50
C GLY A 580 17.83 8.93 18.20
N PRO A 581 19.08 9.37 17.95
CA PRO A 581 20.26 8.87 18.64
C PRO A 581 20.19 9.19 20.15
N SER A 582 20.75 8.32 20.98
CA SER A 582 21.03 8.61 22.39
C SER A 582 21.88 9.87 22.51
N GLN A 583 21.53 10.75 23.45
CA GLN A 583 22.37 11.90 23.83
C GLN A 583 23.59 11.46 24.64
#